data_AF-A0A172TX43-F1
#
_entry.id   AF-A0A172TX43-F1
#
_cell.length_a   1.000
_cell.length_b   1.000
_cell.length_c   1.000
_cell.angle_alpha   90.00
_cell.angle_beta   90.00
_cell.angle_gamma   90.00
#
_symmetry.space_group_name_H-M   'P 1'
#
loop_
_entity.id
_entity.type
_entity.pdbx_description
1 polymer ?
#
loop_
_entity_poly.entity_id
_entity_poly.type
_entity_poly.pdbx_seq_one_letter_code
_entity_poly.pdbx_strand_id
1 'polypeptide(L)'
;MNEHFKDIIGSIGKGDTSLVEKFFRQPGGRKYLENITLILINALPHHYEEKEEMYLGFVEVLDHMEQRIRQKEGQEILEDVFRDS
;
A
#
# COMPACT_ATOMS: atom_id res chain seq x y z
N MET A 1 -14.33 -12.23 -7.70
CA MET A 1 -13.29 -11.25 -7.34
C MET A 1 -13.19 -11.27 -5.82
N ASN A 2 -12.03 -11.66 -5.28
CA ASN A 2 -11.81 -12.02 -3.88
C ASN A 2 -12.35 -10.93 -2.92
N GLU A 3 -13.25 -11.28 -1.99
CA GLU A 3 -13.88 -10.33 -1.05
C GLU A 3 -12.84 -9.56 -0.24
N HIS A 4 -11.76 -10.24 0.17
CA HIS A 4 -10.62 -9.60 0.82
C HIS A 4 -10.02 -8.43 0.03
N PHE A 5 -10.09 -8.47 -1.30
CA PHE A 5 -9.53 -7.41 -2.13
C PHE A 5 -10.44 -6.19 -2.20
N LYS A 6 -11.76 -6.40 -2.20
CA LYS A 6 -12.72 -5.30 -2.06
C LYS A 6 -12.59 -4.62 -0.70
N ASP A 7 -12.32 -5.39 0.34
CA ASP A 7 -12.08 -4.85 1.68
C ASP A 7 -10.78 -4.03 1.73
N ILE A 8 -9.70 -4.49 1.09
CA ILE A 8 -8.44 -3.74 0.97
C ILE A 8 -8.67 -2.38 0.29
N ILE A 9 -9.26 -2.39 -0.90
CA ILE A 9 -9.53 -1.15 -1.66
C ILE A 9 -10.52 -0.26 -0.91
N GLY A 10 -11.53 -0.85 -0.27
CA GLY A 10 -12.52 -0.15 0.53
C GLY A 10 -11.93 0.52 1.78
N SER A 11 -10.98 -0.14 2.46
CA SER A 11 -10.25 0.42 3.59
C SER A 11 -9.33 1.57 3.15
N ILE A 12 -8.58 1.38 2.07
CA ILE A 12 -7.71 2.45 1.50
C ILE A 12 -8.55 3.67 1.13
N GLY A 13 -9.68 3.48 0.45
CA GLY A 13 -10.57 4.58 0.05
C GLY A 13 -11.20 5.34 1.22
N LYS A 14 -11.24 4.74 2.42
CA LYS A 14 -11.68 5.38 3.66
C LYS A 14 -10.53 6.02 4.46
N GLY A 15 -9.32 5.98 3.93
CA GLY A 15 -8.11 6.43 4.63
C GLY A 15 -7.61 5.48 5.71
N ASP A 16 -8.20 4.28 5.83
CA ASP A 16 -7.71 3.23 6.74
C ASP A 16 -6.56 2.46 6.08
N THR A 17 -5.35 2.80 6.47
CA THR A 17 -4.12 2.22 5.95
C THR A 17 -3.62 1.02 6.73
N SER A 18 -4.27 0.66 7.85
CA SER A 18 -3.79 -0.39 8.77
C SER A 18 -3.60 -1.75 8.09
N LEU A 19 -4.52 -2.10 7.19
CA LEU A 19 -4.48 -3.33 6.41
C LEU A 19 -3.31 -3.33 5.41
N VAL A 20 -3.04 -2.19 4.79
CA VAL A 20 -1.93 -2.01 3.85
C VAL A 20 -0.59 -2.02 4.58
N GLU A 21 -0.49 -1.36 5.74
CA GLU A 21 0.70 -1.42 6.60
C GLU A 21 1.05 -2.87 6.97
N LYS A 22 0.03 -3.71 7.25
CA LYS A 22 0.23 -5.15 7.50
C LYS A 22 0.82 -5.88 6.29
N PHE A 23 0.43 -5.54 5.07
CA PHE A 23 1.02 -6.12 3.86
C PHE A 23 2.48 -5.66 3.68
N PHE A 24 2.79 -4.39 3.91
CA PHE A 24 4.17 -3.89 3.80
C PHE A 24 5.16 -4.59 4.74
N ARG A 25 4.70 -4.97 5.94
CA ARG A 25 5.51 -5.73 6.90
C ARG A 25 5.77 -7.19 6.50
N GLN A 26 5.08 -7.70 5.48
CA GLN A 26 5.28 -9.06 4.98
C GLN A 26 6.25 -9.09 3.80
N PRO A 27 7.14 -10.10 3.71
CA PRO A 27 7.99 -10.29 2.54
C PRO A 27 7.18 -10.35 1.24
N GLY A 28 7.44 -9.43 0.32
CA GLY A 28 6.76 -9.36 -0.97
C GLY A 28 5.36 -8.72 -0.97
N GLY A 29 4.85 -8.23 0.17
CA GLY A 29 3.51 -7.63 0.24
C GLY A 29 3.35 -6.37 -0.61
N ARG A 30 4.40 -5.54 -0.73
CA ARG A 30 4.42 -4.42 -1.70
C ARG A 30 4.17 -4.89 -3.13
N LYS A 31 4.93 -5.89 -3.58
CA LYS A 31 4.81 -6.45 -4.94
C LYS A 31 3.44 -7.09 -5.17
N TYR A 32 2.84 -7.67 -4.13
CA TYR A 32 1.47 -8.17 -4.18
C TYR A 32 0.46 -7.05 -4.44
N LEU A 33 0.58 -5.90 -3.76
CA LEU A 33 -0.27 -4.73 -3.97
C LEU A 33 -0.11 -4.14 -5.37
N GLU A 34 1.14 -3.97 -5.85
CA GLU A 34 1.43 -3.52 -7.22
C GLU A 34 0.81 -4.43 -8.28
N ASN A 35 1.00 -5.75 -8.15
CA ASN A 35 0.48 -6.73 -9.11
C ASN A 35 -1.04 -6.70 -9.21
N ILE A 36 -1.74 -6.56 -8.08
CA ILE A 36 -3.21 -6.56 -8.14
C ILE A 36 -3.73 -5.24 -8.69
N THR A 37 -3.09 -4.11 -8.38
CA THR A 37 -3.44 -2.85 -9.02
C THR A 37 -3.24 -2.91 -10.53
N LEU A 38 -2.14 -3.51 -11.01
CA LEU A 38 -1.93 -3.75 -12.43
C LEU A 38 -3.05 -4.59 -13.06
N ILE A 39 -3.50 -5.64 -12.39
CA ILE A 39 -4.63 -6.46 -12.86
C ILE A 39 -5.91 -5.61 -12.94
N LEU A 40 -6.18 -4.77 -11.95
CA LEU A 40 -7.38 -3.93 -11.90
C LEU A 40 -7.39 -2.86 -12.99
N ILE A 41 -6.27 -2.14 -13.15
CA ILE A 41 -6.12 -1.11 -14.19
C ILE A 41 -6.27 -1.73 -15.58
N ASN A 42 -5.69 -2.91 -15.80
CA ASN A 42 -5.83 -3.60 -17.07
C ASN A 42 -7.25 -4.15 -17.30
N ALA A 43 -8.00 -4.45 -16.24
CA ALA A 43 -9.39 -4.85 -16.32
C ALA A 43 -10.36 -3.68 -16.61
N LEU A 44 -9.91 -2.43 -16.52
CA LEU A 44 -10.72 -1.27 -16.91
C LEU A 44 -10.97 -1.27 -18.43
N PRO A 45 -12.11 -0.71 -18.89
CA PRO A 45 -12.40 -0.56 -20.32
C PRO A 45 -11.28 0.14 -21.10
N HIS A 46 -11.13 -0.18 -22.38
CA HIS A 46 -10.08 0.39 -23.25
C HIS A 46 -10.15 1.90 -23.46
N HIS A 47 -11.32 2.52 -23.23
CA HIS A 47 -11.50 3.97 -23.39
C HIS A 47 -10.97 4.80 -22.20
N TYR A 48 -10.44 4.15 -21.16
CA TYR A 48 -9.67 4.84 -20.13
C TYR A 48 -8.26 5.07 -20.65
N GLU A 49 -8.00 6.30 -21.13
CA GLU A 49 -6.68 6.71 -21.64
C GLU A 49 -5.66 6.89 -20.52
N GLU A 50 -6.11 7.08 -19.27
CA GLU A 50 -5.28 7.41 -18.10
C GLU A 50 -4.77 6.19 -17.32
N LYS A 51 -4.79 4.98 -17.90
CA LYS A 51 -4.39 3.74 -17.19
C LYS A 51 -2.96 3.80 -16.65
N GLU A 52 -2.05 4.37 -17.42
CA GLU A 52 -0.65 4.54 -17.01
C GLU A 52 -0.53 5.53 -15.84
N GLU A 53 -1.23 6.67 -15.93
CA GLU A 53 -1.26 7.68 -14.86
C GLU A 53 -1.87 7.12 -13.56
N MET A 54 -2.93 6.31 -13.66
CA MET A 54 -3.53 5.60 -12.52
C MET A 54 -2.53 4.66 -11.85
N TYR A 55 -1.70 3.97 -12.64
CA TYR A 55 -0.69 3.07 -12.10
C TYR A 55 0.42 3.85 -11.39
N LEU A 56 0.92 4.91 -12.03
CA LEU A 56 1.96 5.76 -11.46
C LEU A 56 1.50 6.41 -10.15
N GLY A 57 0.28 6.96 -10.13
CA GLY A 57 -0.30 7.55 -8.92
C GLY A 57 -0.47 6.53 -7.78
N PHE A 58 -0.81 5.28 -8.10
CA PHE A 58 -0.86 4.23 -7.09
C PHE A 58 0.52 3.87 -6.55
N VAL A 59 1.53 3.75 -7.41
CA VAL A 59 2.93 3.47 -6.99
C VAL A 59 3.45 4.58 -6.08
N GLU A 60 3.17 5.84 -6.40
CA GLU A 60 3.54 6.99 -5.56
C GLU A 60 2.90 6.91 -4.17
N VAL A 61 1.61 6.52 -4.08
CA VAL A 61 0.95 6.29 -2.79
C VAL A 61 1.64 5.17 -2.01
N LEU A 62 2.00 4.05 -2.67
CA LEU A 62 2.74 2.97 -2.03
C LEU A 62 4.11 3.43 -1.50
N ASP A 63 4.83 4.28 -2.24
CA ASP A 63 6.11 4.84 -1.81
C ASP A 63 5.97 5.69 -0.55
N HIS A 64 4.98 6.59 -0.52
CA HIS A 64 4.69 7.40 0.66
C HIS A 64 4.30 6.55 1.87
N MET A 65 3.54 5.48 1.65
CA MET A 65 3.17 4.55 2.72
C MET A 65 4.39 3.79 3.25
N GLU A 66 5.25 3.29 2.38
CA GLU A 66 6.47 2.60 2.79
C GLU A 66 7.41 3.51 3.60
N GLN A 67 7.59 4.75 3.14
CA GLN A 67 8.40 5.74 3.87
C GLN A 67 7.84 6.02 5.27
N ARG A 68 6.53 6.22 5.39
CA ARG A 68 5.87 6.44 6.68
C ARG A 68 6.04 5.25 7.63
N ILE A 69 5.90 4.03 7.13
CA ILE A 69 6.08 2.81 7.93
C ILE A 69 7.52 2.71 8.45
N ARG A 70 8.51 2.91 7.56
CA ARG A 70 9.94 2.91 7.95
C ARG A 70 10.27 3.97 9.00
N GLN A 71 9.67 5.16 8.88
CA GLN A 71 9.84 6.22 9.88
C GLN A 71 9.25 5.83 11.24
N LYS A 72 8.03 5.27 11.27
CA LYS A 72 7.40 4.77 12.51
C LYS A 72 8.25 3.67 13.16
N GLU A 73 8.71 2.68 12.38
CA GLU A 73 9.55 1.60 12.89
C GLU A 73 10.89 2.10 13.43
N GLY A 74 11.52 3.07 12.74
CA GLY A 74 12.72 3.73 13.24
C GLY A 74 12.51 4.50 14.54
N GLN A 75 11.34 5.13 14.70
CA GLN A 75 10.97 5.85 15.92
C GLN A 75 10.70 4.88 17.09
N GLU A 76 9.97 3.79 16.85
CA GLU A 76 9.72 2.73 17.84
C GLU A 76 11.04 2.14 18.37
N ILE A 77 12.01 1.86 17.48
CA ILE A 77 13.34 1.36 17.87
C ILE A 77 14.09 2.37 18.75
N LEU A 78 14.05 3.66 18.41
CA LEU A 78 14.71 4.70 19.21
C LEU A 78 14.06 4.82 20.58
N GLU A 79 12.73 4.83 20.65
CA GLU A 79 11.99 4.88 21.90
C GLU A 79 12.33 3.70 22.81
N ASP A 80 12.41 2.47 22.28
CA ASP A 80 12.83 1.30 23.06
C ASP A 80 14.28 1.41 23.57
N VAL A 81 15.22 1.85 22.73
CA VAL A 81 16.64 2.05 23.14
C VAL A 81 16.76 3.08 24.27
N PHE A 82 16.03 4.19 24.20
CA PHE A 82 16.07 5.23 25.24
C PHE A 82 15.26 4.88 26.49
N ARG A 83 14.37 3.89 26.42
CA ARG A 83 13.59 3.42 27.58
C ARG A 83 14.36 2.43 28.46
N ASP A 84 15.26 1.67 27.85
CA ASP A 84 16.14 0.70 28.50
C ASP A 84 17.51 1.29 28.92
N SER A 85 17.68 2.61 28.80
CA SER A 85 18.87 3.38 29.24
C SER A 85 18.61 4.14 30.55
#